data_AF-A0A164LAY8-F1
#
_entry.id   AF-A0A164LAY8-F1
#
_cell.length_a   1.000
_cell.length_b   1.000
_cell.length_c   1.000
_cell.angle_alpha   90.00
_cell.angle_beta   90.00
_cell.angle_gamma   90.00
#
_symmetry.space_group_name_H-M   'P 1'
#
loop_
_entity.id
_entity.type
_entity.pdbx_description
1 polymer ?
#
loop_
_entity_poly.entity_id
_entity_poly.type
_entity_poly.pdbx_seq_one_letter_code
_entity_poly.pdbx_strand_id
1 'polypeptide(L)'
;MTPQFQTCSGCLKNKPTGHFHRNPSKRLGIERQCRDCAADRKLRGRYGINRDRYMQLLDDQGGVCAICETDDAALVVDHQHGGTGQVRGLLCHGCNTGLGLLKDDPATLHRAAEYLESRSQAA
;
A
#
# COMPACT_ATOMS: atom_id res chain seq x y z
N MET A 1 11.10 -31.32 9.31
CA MET A 1 11.09 -30.40 10.48
C MET A 1 11.45 -29.00 10.00
N THR A 2 10.63 -28.00 10.34
CA THR A 2 10.92 -26.58 10.06
C THR A 2 11.95 -26.09 11.09
N PRO A 3 13.04 -25.42 10.67
CA PRO A 3 14.05 -24.95 11.62
C PRO A 3 13.52 -23.80 12.49
N GLN A 4 14.20 -23.51 13.59
CA GLN A 4 13.87 -22.35 14.42
C GLN A 4 14.27 -21.03 13.75
N PHE A 5 15.36 -21.06 12.98
CA PHE A 5 15.90 -19.91 12.24
C PHE A 5 16.17 -20.28 10.77
N GLN A 6 16.08 -19.29 9.89
CA GLN A 6 16.39 -19.42 8.46
C GLN A 6 17.02 -18.13 7.94
N THR A 7 18.01 -18.27 7.05
CA THR A 7 18.58 -17.14 6.31
C THR A 7 17.65 -16.72 5.18
N CYS A 8 17.28 -15.43 5.15
CA CYS A 8 16.46 -14.86 4.09
C CYS A 8 17.23 -14.76 2.78
N SER A 9 16.69 -15.28 1.68
CA SER A 9 17.32 -15.17 0.35
C SER A 9 17.27 -13.77 -0.28
N GLY A 10 16.57 -12.82 0.35
CA GLY A 10 16.47 -11.43 -0.10
C GLY A 10 17.46 -10.49 0.60
N CYS A 11 17.41 -10.43 1.93
CA CYS A 11 18.30 -9.56 2.72
C CYS A 11 19.49 -10.27 3.36
N LEU A 12 19.64 -11.59 3.14
CA LEU A 12 20.72 -12.42 3.66
C LEU A 12 20.83 -12.48 5.20
N LYS A 13 19.87 -11.91 5.93
CA LYS A 13 19.82 -11.95 7.39
C LYS A 13 19.25 -13.28 7.88
N ASN A 14 19.85 -13.83 8.94
CA ASN A 14 19.29 -14.96 9.68
C ASN A 14 18.16 -14.46 10.59
N LYS A 15 16.97 -15.06 10.48
CA LYS A 15 15.76 -14.62 11.21
C LYS A 15 14.99 -15.83 11.75
N PRO A 16 14.24 -15.67 12.85
CA PRO A 16 13.31 -16.70 13.31
C PRO A 16 12.33 -17.08 12.19
N THR A 17 11.95 -18.34 12.08
CA THR A 17 11.06 -18.82 11.01
C THR A 17 9.67 -18.18 11.02
N GLY A 18 9.26 -17.59 12.15
CA GLY A 18 8.07 -16.74 12.24
C GLY A 18 8.09 -15.50 11.33
N HIS A 19 9.27 -15.01 10.93
CA HIS A 19 9.40 -13.87 9.99
C HIS A 19 9.25 -14.26 8.52
N PHE A 20 8.92 -15.51 8.22
CA PHE A 20 8.69 -16.02 6.88
C PHE A 20 7.19 -16.35 6.71
N HIS A 21 6.69 -16.30 5.48
CA HIS A 21 5.33 -16.79 5.22
C HIS A 21 5.33 -18.32 5.20
N ARG A 22 4.31 -18.94 5.79
CA ARG A 22 4.11 -20.39 5.71
C ARG A 22 3.75 -20.77 4.28
N ASN A 23 4.42 -21.81 3.77
CA ASN A 23 4.14 -22.40 2.47
C ASN A 23 4.41 -23.92 2.55
N PRO A 24 3.36 -24.73 2.79
CA PRO A 24 3.48 -26.19 2.91
C PRO A 24 4.07 -26.87 1.68
N SER A 25 3.96 -26.26 0.49
CA SER A 25 4.51 -26.80 -0.75
C SER A 25 6.04 -26.71 -0.84
N LYS A 26 6.70 -25.98 0.07
CA LYS A 26 8.17 -25.91 0.16
C LYS A 26 8.70 -26.98 1.10
N ARG A 27 9.92 -27.48 0.83
CA ARG A 27 10.62 -28.48 1.66
C ARG A 27 10.64 -28.16 3.16
N LEU A 28 10.77 -26.89 3.53
CA LEU A 28 10.83 -26.44 4.92
C LEU A 28 9.47 -25.98 5.49
N GLY A 29 8.40 -26.01 4.69
CA GLY A 29 7.07 -25.51 5.06
C GLY A 29 6.96 -23.97 5.11
N ILE A 30 8.00 -23.26 4.67
CA ILE A 30 8.10 -21.79 4.70
C ILE A 30 8.77 -21.25 3.43
N GLU A 31 8.50 -19.99 3.10
CA GLU A 31 9.19 -19.27 2.03
C GLU A 31 10.68 -19.04 2.32
N ARG A 32 11.48 -18.89 1.26
CA ARG A 32 12.93 -18.56 1.39
C ARG A 32 13.19 -17.09 1.72
N GLN A 33 12.23 -16.22 1.41
CA GLN A 33 12.32 -14.79 1.62
C GLN A 33 11.47 -14.39 2.84
N CYS A 34 12.00 -13.51 3.70
CA CYS A 34 11.26 -12.99 4.84
C CYS A 34 10.09 -12.10 4.39
N ARG A 35 9.10 -11.91 5.25
CA ARG A 35 7.90 -11.11 5.00
C ARG A 35 8.24 -9.69 4.53
N ASP A 36 9.24 -9.06 5.15
CA ASP A 36 9.69 -7.70 4.81
C ASP A 36 10.19 -7.61 3.36
N CYS A 37 11.10 -8.50 2.96
CA CYS A 37 11.63 -8.50 1.60
C CYS A 37 10.56 -8.92 0.57
N ALA A 38 9.61 -9.78 0.96
CA ALA A 38 8.48 -10.13 0.12
C ALA A 38 7.54 -8.92 -0.09
N ALA A 39 7.33 -8.10 0.94
CA ALA A 39 6.57 -6.85 0.85
C ALA A 39 7.29 -5.80 -0.01
N ASP A 40 8.59 -5.59 0.20
CA ASP A 40 9.41 -4.68 -0.62
C ASP A 40 9.39 -5.07 -2.11
N ARG A 41 9.53 -6.37 -2.41
CA ARG A 41 9.41 -6.86 -3.79
C ARG A 41 8.05 -6.54 -4.42
N LYS A 42 6.96 -6.65 -3.66
CA LYS A 42 5.62 -6.31 -4.14
C LYS A 42 5.50 -4.81 -4.42
N LEU A 43 6.03 -3.95 -3.54
CA LEU A 43 6.04 -2.50 -3.75
C LEU A 43 6.79 -2.14 -5.03
N ARG A 44 8.00 -2.70 -5.22
CA ARG A 44 8.82 -2.46 -6.42
C ARG A 44 8.12 -2.91 -7.68
N GLY A 45 7.53 -4.12 -7.66
CA GLY A 45 6.90 -4.70 -8.84
C GLY A 45 5.58 -4.03 -9.23
N ARG A 46 4.81 -3.50 -8.27
CA ARG A 46 3.51 -2.87 -8.54
C ARG A 46 3.59 -1.37 -8.75
N TYR A 47 4.47 -0.69 -8.02
CA TYR A 47 4.46 0.76 -7.89
C TYR A 47 5.82 1.40 -8.21
N GLY A 48 6.85 0.60 -8.52
CA GLY A 48 8.20 1.11 -8.79
C GLY A 48 8.92 1.70 -7.57
N ILE A 49 8.35 1.61 -6.37
CA ILE A 49 8.95 2.13 -5.12
C ILE A 49 9.42 1.02 -4.20
N ASN A 50 10.38 1.31 -3.32
CA ASN A 50 10.81 0.42 -2.26
C ASN A 50 10.18 0.82 -0.92
N ARG A 51 10.49 0.05 0.13
CA ARG A 51 10.03 0.33 1.49
C ARG A 51 10.48 1.71 1.98
N ASP A 52 11.71 2.13 1.70
CA ASP A 52 12.22 3.43 2.15
C ASP A 52 11.41 4.58 1.55
N ARG A 53 11.11 4.51 0.25
CA ARG A 53 10.25 5.51 -0.41
C ARG A 53 8.82 5.50 0.12
N TYR A 54 8.27 4.33 0.46
CA TYR A 54 6.96 4.27 1.15
C TYR A 54 7.02 4.98 2.51
N MET A 55 8.08 4.76 3.30
CA MET A 55 8.23 5.40 4.60
C MET A 55 8.42 6.92 4.47
N GLN A 56 9.13 7.39 3.44
CA GLN A 56 9.24 8.82 3.13
C GLN A 56 7.87 9.42 2.81
N LEU A 57 7.06 8.78 1.95
CA LEU A 57 5.70 9.25 1.66
C LEU A 57 4.83 9.32 2.92
N LEU A 58 4.99 8.35 3.83
CA LEU A 58 4.28 8.34 5.10
C LEU A 58 4.69 9.52 5.98
N ASP A 59 6.00 9.81 6.08
CA ASP A 59 6.54 10.91 6.88
C ASP A 59 6.18 12.28 6.28
N ASP A 60 6.34 12.44 4.96
CA ASP A 60 5.96 13.65 4.21
C ASP A 60 4.47 13.99 4.38
N GLN A 61 3.62 12.97 4.59
CA GLN A 61 2.18 13.12 4.83
C GLN A 61 1.81 13.24 6.32
N GLY A 62 2.77 13.20 7.26
CA GLY A 62 2.48 13.24 8.69
C GLY A 62 1.77 11.98 9.22
N GLY A 63 1.89 10.85 8.53
CA GLY A 63 1.32 9.57 8.95
C GLY A 63 -0.16 9.37 8.63
N VAL A 64 -0.79 10.30 7.90
CA VAL A 64 -2.24 10.29 7.62
C VAL A 64 -2.57 10.06 6.14
N CYS A 65 -3.84 9.74 5.87
CA CYS A 65 -4.39 9.72 4.52
C CYS A 65 -4.27 11.10 3.85
N ALA A 66 -3.72 11.17 2.62
CA ALA A 66 -3.54 12.42 1.89
C ALA A 66 -4.86 13.13 1.47
N ILE A 67 -6.02 12.51 1.66
CA ILE A 67 -7.33 13.10 1.30
C ILE A 67 -8.16 13.46 2.52
N CYS A 68 -8.34 12.51 3.46
CA CYS A 68 -9.21 12.73 4.62
C CYS A 68 -8.46 12.89 5.94
N GLU A 69 -7.12 12.91 5.90
CA GLU A 69 -6.25 13.23 7.05
C GLU A 69 -6.41 12.32 8.28
N THR A 70 -7.04 11.15 8.14
CA THR A 70 -7.14 10.14 9.20
C THR A 70 -5.92 9.22 9.23
N ASP A 71 -5.48 8.84 10.42
CA ASP A 71 -4.45 7.84 10.73
C ASP A 71 -5.03 6.50 11.22
N ASP A 72 -6.35 6.41 11.45
CA ASP A 72 -7.05 5.22 11.98
C ASP A 72 -7.09 4.02 11.01
N ALA A 73 -6.48 4.14 9.83
CA ALA A 73 -6.55 3.13 8.78
C ALA A 73 -5.17 2.81 8.19
N ALA A 74 -4.98 1.52 7.84
CA ALA A 74 -3.83 1.11 7.05
C ALA A 74 -3.83 1.83 5.70
N LEU A 75 -2.74 2.57 5.42
CA LEU A 75 -2.62 3.34 4.19
C LEU A 75 -2.09 2.49 3.03
N VAL A 76 -2.73 2.64 1.87
CA VAL A 76 -2.39 1.99 0.61
C VAL A 76 -1.75 2.99 -0.36
N VAL A 77 -0.90 2.48 -1.24
CA VAL A 77 -0.25 3.29 -2.28
C VAL A 77 -1.26 3.62 -3.37
N ASP A 78 -1.55 4.90 -3.53
CA ASP A 78 -2.33 5.44 -4.64
C ASP A 78 -1.42 5.80 -5.82
N HIS A 79 -1.85 5.47 -7.03
CA HIS A 79 -1.06 5.61 -8.24
C HIS A 79 -1.95 5.83 -9.47
N GLN A 80 -1.39 6.44 -10.50
CA GLN A 80 -2.11 6.64 -11.75
C GLN A 80 -2.31 5.33 -12.52
N HIS A 81 -3.53 5.11 -13.01
CA HIS A 81 -3.88 3.99 -13.87
C HIS A 81 -3.56 4.32 -15.34
N GLY A 82 -2.59 3.62 -15.93
CA GLY A 82 -2.10 3.85 -17.30
C GLY A 82 -0.81 4.68 -17.36
N GLY A 83 0.18 4.23 -18.14
CA GLY A 83 1.54 4.82 -18.17
C GLY A 83 2.48 4.22 -17.12
N THR A 84 3.49 4.98 -16.68
CA THR A 84 4.58 4.53 -15.78
C THR A 84 4.14 4.23 -14.33
N GLY A 85 2.83 4.27 -14.01
CA GLY A 85 2.31 3.94 -12.68
C GLY A 85 2.79 4.90 -11.60
N GLN A 86 2.86 6.21 -11.91
CA GLN A 86 3.38 7.22 -10.98
C GLN A 86 2.59 7.21 -9.67
N VAL A 87 3.31 7.05 -8.56
CA VAL A 87 2.73 7.11 -7.21
C VAL A 87 2.31 8.55 -6.90
N ARG A 88 1.05 8.72 -6.48
CA ARG A 88 0.48 10.01 -6.08
C ARG A 88 0.66 10.26 -4.57
N GLY A 89 0.45 9.23 -3.75
CA GLY A 89 0.58 9.32 -2.30
C GLY A 89 0.06 8.06 -1.58
N LEU A 90 -0.17 8.17 -0.29
CA LEU A 90 -0.77 7.15 0.56
C LEU A 90 -2.18 7.56 0.97
N LEU A 91 -3.14 6.67 0.72
CA LEU A 91 -4.55 6.89 1.03
C LEU A 91 -5.10 5.80 1.95
N CYS A 92 -6.12 6.11 2.74
CA CYS A 92 -6.91 5.05 3.37
C CYS A 92 -7.68 4.25 2.30
N HIS A 93 -8.08 3.02 2.62
CA HIS A 93 -8.82 2.18 1.68
C HIS A 93 -10.10 2.86 1.16
N GLY A 94 -10.83 3.57 2.03
CA GLY A 94 -12.07 4.27 1.67
C GLY A 94 -11.86 5.34 0.60
N CYS A 95 -10.91 6.26 0.81
CA CYS A 95 -10.58 7.29 -0.16
C CYS A 95 -10.07 6.70 -1.47
N ASN A 96 -9.17 5.72 -1.42
CA ASN A 96 -8.64 5.06 -2.61
C ASN A 96 -9.76 4.38 -3.44
N THR A 97 -10.67 3.66 -2.79
CA THR A 97 -11.84 3.07 -3.45
C THR A 97 -12.76 4.14 -4.02
N GLY A 98 -13.01 5.22 -3.28
CA GLY A 98 -13.84 6.35 -3.73
C GLY A 98 -13.32 6.98 -5.03
N LEU A 99 -12.01 7.22 -5.13
CA LEU A 99 -11.38 7.70 -6.36
C LEU A 99 -11.63 6.74 -7.54
N GLY A 100 -11.40 5.44 -7.34
CA GLY A 100 -11.61 4.44 -8.38
C GLY A 100 -13.07 4.31 -8.82
N LEU A 101 -14.03 4.44 -7.90
CA LEU A 101 -15.47 4.44 -8.23
C LEU A 101 -15.87 5.63 -9.10
N LEU A 102 -15.17 6.75 -8.94
CA LEU A 102 -15.31 7.95 -9.78
C LEU A 102 -14.28 7.98 -10.93
N LYS A 103 -13.71 6.81 -11.26
CA LYS A 103 -12.82 6.55 -12.40
C LYS A 103 -11.52 7.35 -12.41
N ASP A 104 -11.06 7.79 -11.24
CA ASP A 104 -9.89 8.66 -11.12
C ASP A 104 -9.99 9.96 -11.96
N ASP A 105 -11.21 10.40 -12.29
CA ASP A 105 -11.45 11.58 -13.14
C ASP A 105 -11.68 12.84 -12.29
N PRO A 106 -10.74 13.82 -12.30
CA PRO A 106 -10.88 15.05 -11.53
C PRO A 106 -12.17 15.81 -11.86
N ALA A 107 -12.61 15.81 -13.13
CA ALA A 107 -13.83 16.52 -13.53
C ALA A 107 -15.08 15.90 -12.90
N THR A 108 -15.14 14.57 -12.80
CA THR A 108 -16.23 13.86 -12.11
C THR A 108 -16.18 14.09 -10.60
N LEU A 109 -14.99 14.10 -9.99
CA LEU A 109 -14.82 14.38 -8.57
C LEU A 109 -15.29 15.79 -8.19
N HIS A 110 -14.95 16.80 -9.00
CA HIS A 110 -15.43 18.17 -8.79
C HIS A 110 -16.95 18.26 -8.87
N ARG A 111 -17.58 17.66 -9.90
CA ARG A 111 -19.05 17.62 -10.00
C ARG A 111 -19.70 16.89 -8.82
N ALA A 112 -19.06 15.87 -8.26
CA ALA A 112 -19.56 15.17 -7.08
C ALA A 112 -19.55 16.08 -5.84
N ALA A 113 -18.51 16.89 -5.65
CA ALA A 113 -18.44 17.88 -4.58
C ALA A 113 -19.53 18.96 -4.73
N GLU A 114 -19.66 19.55 -5.92
CA GLU A 114 -20.70 20.55 -6.24
C GLU A 114 -22.12 19.98 -6.01
N TYR A 115 -22.35 18.71 -6.36
CA TYR A 115 -23.63 18.05 -6.12
C TYR A 115 -23.96 17.95 -4.63
N LEU A 116 -22.99 17.64 -3.77
CA LEU A 116 -23.20 17.62 -2.32
C LEU A 116 -23.50 19.02 -1.80
N GLU A 117 -22.68 20.01 -2.13
CA GLU A 117 -22.82 21.40 -1.66
C GLU A 117 -24.19 21.99 -2.03
N SER A 118 -24.62 21.81 -3.28
CA SER A 118 -25.92 22.30 -3.77
C SER A 118 -27.13 21.62 -3.12
N ARG A 119 -26.96 20.43 -2.52
CA ARG A 119 -28.02 19.69 -1.81
C ARG A 119 -27.94 19.83 -0.29
N SER A 120 -26.79 20.22 0.25
CA SER A 120 -26.59 20.48 1.67
C SER A 120 -27.00 21.89 2.09
N GLN A 121 -27.04 22.85 1.16
CA GLN A 121 -27.51 24.23 1.41
C GLN A 121 -29.03 24.41 1.22
N ALA A 122 -29.76 23.35 0.88
CA ALA A 122 -31.22 23.35 0.81
C ALA A 122 -31.82 22.90 2.15
N ALA A 123 -31.69 23.74 3.16
CA ALA A 123 -32.42 23.66 4.43
C ALA A 123 -32.93 25.07 4.80
#